data_AF-A0A2S5MA68-F1
#
_entry.id   AF-A0A2S5MA68-F1
#
_cell.length_a   1.000
_cell.length_b   1.000
_cell.length_c   1.000
_cell.angle_alpha   90.00
_cell.angle_beta   90.00
_cell.angle_gamma   90.00
#
_symmetry.space_group_name_H-M   'P 1'
#
loop_
_entity.id
_entity.type
_entity.pdbx_description
1 polymer ?
#
loop_
_entity_poly.entity_id
_entity_poly.type
_entity_poly.pdbx_seq_one_letter_code
_entity_poly.pdbx_strand_id
1 'polypeptide(L)'
;MVRRIAIILSLTFASHAANAADGMAYEDNKLNFRNCQGENVTARSFGAKFSLSRAGASPSEPEDAIEFATWDGECAKFSWDSDKSEFQTTSHGAQVGSRVVKYVAWDGGKWMATRTGAGFYISRVAKNNVASMSKSNFANAAQWLKRSDPNNFGAVTLIDALTKAASTE
;
A
#
# COMPACT_ATOMS: atom_id res chain seq x y z
N MET A 1 -13.51 -67.18 -3.56
CA MET A 1 -12.36 -66.29 -3.27
C MET A 1 -12.88 -64.86 -3.25
N VAL A 2 -12.88 -64.21 -2.09
CA VAL A 2 -13.62 -62.96 -1.83
C VAL A 2 -12.62 -61.83 -1.57
N ARG A 3 -12.71 -60.78 -2.40
CA ARG A 3 -12.44 -59.33 -2.17
C ARG A 3 -11.04 -58.94 -1.61
N ARG A 4 -10.45 -57.79 -1.91
CA ARG A 4 -10.99 -56.41 -1.85
C ARG A 4 -10.11 -55.49 -2.71
N ILE A 5 -10.76 -54.63 -3.50
CA ILE A 5 -10.16 -53.48 -4.17
C ILE A 5 -10.09 -52.35 -3.14
N ALA A 6 -8.90 -51.82 -2.87
CA ALA A 6 -8.72 -50.62 -2.06
C ALA A 6 -8.66 -49.41 -3.00
N ILE A 7 -9.68 -48.56 -2.94
CA ILE A 7 -9.69 -47.23 -3.59
C ILE A 7 -9.18 -46.24 -2.54
N ILE A 8 -7.99 -45.69 -2.76
CA ILE A 8 -7.45 -44.60 -1.94
C ILE A 8 -7.98 -43.29 -2.51
N LEU A 9 -9.03 -42.76 -1.88
CA LEU A 9 -9.56 -41.43 -2.17
C LEU A 9 -8.68 -40.40 -1.45
N SER A 10 -7.79 -39.74 -2.20
CA SER A 10 -6.93 -38.69 -1.66
C SER A 10 -7.72 -37.38 -1.58
N LEU A 11 -8.21 -37.01 -0.38
CA LEU A 11 -8.72 -35.66 -0.13
C LEU A 11 -7.54 -34.68 -0.06
N THR A 12 -7.31 -33.94 -1.15
CA THR A 12 -6.45 -32.75 -1.10
C THR A 12 -7.26 -31.60 -0.49
N PHE A 13 -7.07 -31.34 0.80
CA PHE A 13 -7.44 -30.08 1.41
C PHE A 13 -6.51 -28.99 0.88
N ALA A 14 -6.96 -28.21 -0.10
CA ALA A 14 -6.30 -26.97 -0.48
C ALA A 14 -6.47 -25.97 0.67
N SER A 15 -5.51 -25.97 1.60
CA SER A 15 -5.39 -24.97 2.64
C SER A 15 -5.12 -23.62 1.96
N HIS A 16 -6.18 -22.85 1.71
CA HIS A 16 -6.04 -21.43 1.41
C HIS A 16 -5.62 -20.76 2.72
N ALA A 17 -4.34 -20.85 3.07
CA ALA A 17 -3.76 -19.98 4.06
C ALA A 17 -3.99 -18.57 3.54
N ALA A 18 -4.98 -17.89 4.10
CA ALA A 18 -5.17 -16.47 3.87
C ALA A 18 -3.82 -15.83 4.19
N ASN A 19 -3.14 -15.31 3.16
CA ASN A 19 -1.96 -14.47 3.31
C ASN A 19 -2.45 -13.14 3.92
N ALA A 20 -2.88 -13.20 5.18
CA ALA A 20 -3.06 -12.02 6.00
C ALA A 20 -1.69 -11.38 6.11
N ALA A 21 -1.57 -10.15 5.62
CA ALA A 21 -0.41 -9.33 5.96
C ALA A 21 -0.28 -9.35 7.50
N ASP A 22 0.94 -9.47 8.01
CA ASP A 22 1.19 -9.13 9.41
C ASP A 22 0.87 -7.64 9.49
N GLY A 23 -0.32 -7.34 9.99
CA GLY A 23 -0.86 -5.99 9.92
C GLY A 23 0.08 -5.05 10.64
N MET A 24 0.46 -3.99 9.95
CA MET A 24 1.40 -2.99 10.45
C MET A 24 0.89 -1.65 9.99
N ALA A 25 0.70 -0.73 10.94
CA ALA A 25 0.37 0.65 10.67
C ALA A 25 0.97 1.56 11.74
N TYR A 26 1.35 2.76 11.33
CA TYR A 26 1.99 3.75 12.21
C TYR A 26 1.97 5.14 11.54
N GLU A 27 2.14 6.17 12.36
CA GLU A 27 2.45 7.53 11.91
C GLU A 27 3.96 7.66 11.69
N ASP A 28 4.38 8.29 10.60
CA ASP A 28 5.77 8.61 10.33
C ASP A 28 5.86 9.97 9.60
N ASN A 29 6.97 10.68 9.76
CA ASN A 29 7.26 11.87 8.95
C ASN A 29 7.91 11.52 7.60
N LYS A 30 7.93 10.23 7.26
CA LYS A 30 8.55 9.67 6.07
C LYS A 30 7.60 8.73 5.35
N LEU A 31 7.77 8.67 4.04
CA LEU A 31 7.24 7.63 3.18
C LEU A 31 8.41 6.86 2.57
N ASN A 32 8.55 5.57 2.87
CA ASN A 32 9.62 4.73 2.33
C ASN A 32 9.09 3.87 1.18
N PHE A 33 9.51 4.14 -0.05
CA PHE A 33 8.97 3.53 -1.25
C PHE A 33 10.08 3.14 -2.24
N ARG A 34 9.71 2.33 -3.24
CA ARG A 34 10.55 2.06 -4.41
C ARG A 34 10.22 3.02 -5.52
N ASN A 35 11.24 3.67 -6.09
CA ASN A 35 11.05 4.49 -7.29
C ASN A 35 10.88 3.61 -8.55
N CYS A 36 10.66 4.23 -9.70
CA CYS A 36 10.46 3.53 -10.97
C CYS A 36 11.69 2.73 -11.43
N GLN A 37 12.87 3.04 -10.92
CA GLN A 37 14.12 2.33 -11.17
C GLN A 37 14.34 1.18 -10.16
N GLY A 38 13.40 0.97 -9.23
CA GLY A 38 13.48 -0.06 -8.19
C GLY A 38 14.39 0.30 -7.01
N GLU A 39 14.87 1.53 -6.92
CA GLU A 39 15.72 2.02 -5.82
C GLU A 39 14.88 2.32 -4.58
N ASN A 40 15.47 2.10 -3.40
CA ASN A 40 14.86 2.46 -2.12
C ASN A 40 15.01 3.97 -1.86
N VAL A 41 13.87 4.67 -1.85
CA VAL A 41 13.76 6.13 -1.66
C VAL A 41 12.86 6.46 -0.48
N THR A 42 13.21 7.49 0.27
CA THR A 42 12.38 8.09 1.33
C THR A 42 11.92 9.47 0.89
N ALA A 43 10.61 9.74 0.95
CA ALA A 43 10.04 11.08 0.83
C ALA A 43 9.71 11.66 2.20
N ARG A 44 9.92 12.96 2.36
CA ARG A 44 9.48 13.76 3.52
C ARG A 44 8.68 14.95 3.03
N SER A 45 7.51 15.17 3.64
CA SER A 45 6.65 16.30 3.28
C SER A 45 7.26 17.62 3.73
N PHE A 46 7.26 18.61 2.84
CA PHE A 46 7.64 20.00 3.11
C PHE A 46 6.59 20.93 2.48
N GLY A 47 5.54 21.26 3.25
CA GLY A 47 4.37 21.94 2.69
C GLY A 47 3.70 21.08 1.62
N ALA A 48 3.48 21.61 0.42
CA ALA A 48 2.93 20.84 -0.71
C ALA A 48 3.99 20.00 -1.46
N LYS A 49 5.28 20.18 -1.12
CA LYS A 49 6.41 19.56 -1.82
C LYS A 49 6.97 18.37 -1.04
N PHE A 50 7.86 17.63 -1.67
CA PHE A 50 8.55 16.48 -1.06
C PHE A 50 10.06 16.59 -1.24
N SER A 51 10.81 16.43 -0.16
CA SER A 51 12.25 16.21 -0.22
C SER A 51 12.53 14.71 -0.28
N LEU A 52 13.44 14.29 -1.16
CA LEU A 52 13.76 12.88 -1.40
C LEU A 52 15.13 12.51 -0.87
N SER A 53 15.29 11.30 -0.36
CA SER A 53 16.61 10.75 -0.01
C SER A 53 16.70 9.31 -0.44
N ARG A 54 17.83 8.92 -1.03
CA ARG A 54 18.20 7.51 -1.19
C ARG A 54 18.68 6.95 0.14
N ALA A 55 18.63 5.63 0.31
CA ALA A 55 19.15 4.99 1.51
C ALA A 55 20.60 5.42 1.82
N GLY A 56 20.82 6.03 2.99
CA GLY A 56 22.12 6.52 3.42
C GLY A 56 22.55 7.88 2.84
N ALA A 57 21.74 8.53 2.01
CA ALA A 57 22.02 9.83 1.43
C ALA A 57 21.30 10.97 2.19
N SER A 58 21.84 12.18 2.07
CA SER A 58 21.17 13.41 2.52
C SER A 58 19.91 13.69 1.70
N PRO A 59 18.89 14.36 2.28
CA PRO A 59 17.72 14.81 1.53
C PRO A 59 18.07 15.80 0.42
N SER A 60 17.37 15.70 -0.71
CA SER A 60 17.41 16.62 -1.84
C SER A 60 16.61 17.89 -1.56
N GLU A 61 16.73 18.87 -2.46
CA GLU A 61 15.79 19.99 -2.48
C GLU A 61 14.34 19.51 -2.69
N PRO A 62 13.33 20.21 -2.12
CA PRO A 62 11.93 19.82 -2.28
C PRO A 62 11.40 19.96 -3.71
N GLU A 63 10.76 18.90 -4.20
CA GLU A 63 10.16 18.80 -5.53
C GLU A 63 8.62 18.69 -5.45
N ASP A 64 7.92 19.10 -6.51
CA ASP A 64 6.44 19.12 -6.51
C ASP A 64 5.83 17.73 -6.77
N ALA A 65 6.52 16.87 -7.50
CA ALA A 65 6.03 15.54 -7.86
C ALA A 65 7.16 14.51 -7.81
N ILE A 66 6.85 13.29 -7.38
CA ILE A 66 7.85 12.24 -7.19
C ILE A 66 7.49 10.99 -7.98
N GLU A 67 8.48 10.35 -8.58
CA GLU A 67 8.32 9.09 -9.32
C GLU A 67 8.37 7.88 -8.40
N PHE A 68 7.41 6.97 -8.54
CA PHE A 68 7.27 5.80 -7.69
C PHE A 68 6.70 4.59 -8.43
N ALA A 69 6.96 3.40 -7.90
CA ALA A 69 6.33 2.17 -8.35
C ALA A 69 4.96 1.98 -7.67
N THR A 70 3.90 1.89 -8.48
CA THR A 70 2.56 1.52 -8.02
C THR A 70 2.50 0.05 -7.60
N TRP A 71 1.40 -0.39 -6.98
CA TRP A 71 1.20 -1.80 -6.62
C TRP A 71 1.25 -2.77 -7.79
N ASP A 72 0.94 -2.30 -8.99
CA ASP A 72 0.91 -3.09 -10.21
C ASP A 72 2.29 -3.11 -10.91
N GLY A 73 3.30 -2.49 -10.28
CA GLY A 73 4.66 -2.40 -10.81
C GLY A 73 4.81 -1.34 -11.90
N GLU A 74 3.77 -0.55 -12.17
CA GLU A 74 3.84 0.56 -13.11
C GLU A 74 4.57 1.75 -12.50
N CYS A 75 5.24 2.53 -13.36
CA CYS A 75 5.81 3.80 -12.97
C CYS A 75 4.73 4.89 -13.02
N ALA A 76 4.59 5.62 -11.92
CA ALA A 76 3.70 6.77 -11.83
C ALA A 76 4.39 7.95 -11.14
N LYS A 77 3.75 9.11 -11.18
CA LYS A 77 4.13 10.27 -10.36
C LYS A 77 3.05 10.56 -9.35
N PHE A 78 3.40 10.97 -8.14
CA PHE A 78 2.43 11.63 -7.26
C PHE A 78 2.91 12.99 -6.78
N SER A 79 1.97 13.92 -6.62
CA SER A 79 2.15 15.21 -5.97
C SER A 79 1.08 15.41 -4.89
N TRP A 80 1.17 16.49 -4.12
CA TRP A 80 0.15 16.87 -3.15
C TRP A 80 -0.58 18.14 -3.60
N ASP A 81 -1.90 18.05 -3.72
CA ASP A 81 -2.79 19.19 -3.93
C ASP A 81 -3.33 19.65 -2.57
N SER A 82 -2.81 20.78 -2.09
CA SER A 82 -3.20 21.35 -0.79
C SER A 82 -4.63 21.86 -0.75
N ASP A 83 -5.16 22.32 -1.89
CA ASP A 83 -6.52 22.89 -1.96
C ASP A 83 -7.57 21.78 -1.84
N LYS A 84 -7.27 20.62 -2.42
CA LYS A 84 -8.14 19.42 -2.32
C LYS A 84 -7.81 18.53 -1.13
N SER A 85 -6.64 18.72 -0.51
CA SER A 85 -6.08 17.80 0.49
C SER A 85 -6.00 16.35 -0.03
N GLU A 86 -5.44 16.21 -1.24
CA GLU A 86 -5.35 14.92 -1.94
C GLU A 86 -3.98 14.73 -2.59
N PHE A 87 -3.54 13.47 -2.67
CA PHE A 87 -2.52 13.06 -3.61
C PHE A 87 -3.07 13.12 -5.03
N GLN A 88 -2.31 13.70 -5.94
CA GLN A 88 -2.59 13.64 -7.38
C GLN A 88 -1.64 12.62 -7.97
N THR A 89 -2.16 11.45 -8.39
CA THR A 89 -1.35 10.41 -9.02
C THR A 89 -1.52 10.48 -10.53
N THR A 90 -0.43 10.59 -11.26
CA THR A 90 -0.40 10.58 -12.73
C THR A 90 0.24 9.28 -13.23
N SER A 91 -0.53 8.48 -13.96
CA SER A 91 -0.07 7.27 -14.67
C SER A 91 -0.64 7.25 -16.08
N HIS A 92 0.16 6.85 -17.07
CA HIS A 92 -0.23 6.80 -18.49
C HIS A 92 -0.90 8.09 -19.02
N GLY A 93 -0.46 9.26 -18.52
CA GLY A 93 -1.02 10.57 -18.88
C GLY A 93 -2.36 10.93 -18.22
N ALA A 94 -2.98 10.01 -17.48
CA ALA A 94 -4.18 10.26 -16.69
C ALA A 94 -3.81 10.66 -15.26
N GLN A 95 -4.42 11.73 -14.76
CA GLN A 95 -4.28 12.18 -13.38
C GLN A 95 -5.54 11.81 -12.57
N VAL A 96 -5.33 11.23 -11.40
CA VAL A 96 -6.39 10.84 -10.47
C VAL A 96 -6.09 11.40 -9.08
N GLY A 97 -7.07 12.12 -8.51
CA GLY A 97 -7.03 12.61 -7.13
C GLY A 97 -7.50 11.56 -6.14
N SER A 98 -6.79 11.44 -5.01
CA SER A 98 -7.20 10.58 -3.90
C SER A 98 -6.58 11.03 -2.58
N ARG A 99 -7.28 10.85 -1.46
CA ARG A 99 -6.71 11.09 -0.12
C ARG A 99 -5.61 10.10 0.26
N VAL A 100 -5.42 9.04 -0.52
CA VAL A 100 -4.46 7.99 -0.25
C VAL A 100 -3.54 7.77 -1.45
N VAL A 101 -2.30 7.37 -1.19
CA VAL A 101 -1.38 6.87 -2.20
C VAL A 101 -1.09 5.39 -1.96
N LYS A 102 -1.03 4.62 -3.04
CA LYS A 102 -0.82 3.18 -3.07
C LYS A 102 0.54 2.89 -3.70
N TYR A 103 1.47 2.30 -2.97
CA TYR A 103 2.86 2.20 -3.42
C TYR A 103 3.52 0.89 -2.98
N VAL A 104 4.64 0.55 -3.62
CA VAL A 104 5.54 -0.52 -3.18
C VAL A 104 6.58 0.06 -2.23
N ALA A 105 6.68 -0.50 -1.01
CA ALA A 105 7.64 -0.05 -0.01
C ALA A 105 9.02 -0.72 -0.18
N TRP A 106 10.01 -0.32 0.62
CA TRP A 106 11.38 -0.86 0.57
C TRP A 106 11.44 -2.38 0.71
N ASP A 107 10.59 -2.93 1.58
CA ASP A 107 10.41 -4.36 1.82
C ASP A 107 9.81 -5.13 0.62
N GLY A 108 9.42 -4.42 -0.44
CA GLY A 108 8.73 -4.95 -1.62
C GLY A 108 7.25 -5.23 -1.39
N GLY A 109 6.74 -4.99 -0.18
CA GLY A 109 5.33 -5.12 0.16
C GLY A 109 4.50 -4.00 -0.46
N LYS A 110 3.18 -4.19 -0.44
CA LYS A 110 2.20 -3.24 -0.95
C LYS A 110 1.60 -2.47 0.21
N TRP A 111 1.77 -1.16 0.19
CA TRP A 111 1.41 -0.25 1.28
C TRP A 111 0.48 0.85 0.81
N MET A 112 -0.30 1.39 1.75
CA MET A 112 -1.04 2.64 1.57
C MET A 112 -0.53 3.69 2.54
N ALA A 113 -0.64 4.94 2.13
CA ALA A 113 -0.41 6.09 2.99
C ALA A 113 -1.51 7.12 2.78
N THR A 114 -1.87 7.81 3.85
CA THR A 114 -2.61 9.06 3.82
C THR A 114 -1.78 10.13 4.50
N ARG A 115 -1.98 11.39 4.11
CA ARG A 115 -1.28 12.49 4.75
C ARG A 115 -1.97 12.88 6.06
N THR A 116 -1.18 13.04 7.11
CA THR A 116 -1.63 13.42 8.47
C THR A 116 -0.77 14.57 8.98
N GLY A 117 -1.30 15.80 8.93
CA GLY A 117 -0.54 17.00 9.25
C GLY A 117 0.73 17.13 8.40
N ALA A 118 1.90 17.10 9.06
CA ALA A 118 3.21 17.17 8.41
C ALA A 118 3.78 15.80 7.99
N GLY A 119 3.13 14.70 8.37
CA GLY A 119 3.60 13.34 8.12
C GLY A 119 2.58 12.50 7.35
N PHE A 120 2.65 11.20 7.59
CA PHE A 120 1.81 10.19 6.97
C PHE A 120 1.37 9.17 8.00
N TYR A 121 0.11 8.76 7.90
CA TYR A 121 -0.32 7.50 8.47
C TYR A 121 -0.20 6.43 7.39
N ILE A 122 0.58 5.39 7.68
CA ILE A 122 0.91 4.36 6.69
C ILE A 122 0.52 2.98 7.19
N SER A 123 0.10 2.11 6.27
CA SER A 123 -0.33 0.75 6.58
C SER A 123 0.08 -0.24 5.49
N ARG A 124 0.56 -1.42 5.91
CA ARG A 124 0.84 -2.53 5.00
C ARG A 124 -0.47 -3.23 4.64
N VAL A 125 -0.72 -3.36 3.33
CA VAL A 125 -1.89 -4.07 2.81
C VAL A 125 -1.54 -5.51 2.43
N ALA A 126 -0.36 -5.72 1.85
CA ALA A 126 0.12 -7.06 1.48
C ALA A 126 1.65 -7.19 1.60
N LYS A 127 2.12 -8.42 1.86
CA LYS A 127 3.55 -8.77 1.84
C LYS A 127 4.07 -8.82 0.39
N ASN A 128 5.39 -8.83 0.23
CA ASN A 128 6.07 -8.75 -1.07
C ASN A 128 5.87 -9.96 -1.99
N ASN A 129 5.38 -11.09 -1.46
CA ASN A 129 5.08 -12.30 -2.23
C ASN A 129 3.68 -12.28 -2.87
N VAL A 130 2.89 -11.23 -2.67
CA VAL A 130 1.56 -11.09 -3.27
C VAL A 130 1.70 -10.48 -4.67
N ALA A 131 1.60 -11.31 -5.71
CA ALA A 131 1.75 -10.87 -7.10
C ALA A 131 0.69 -9.86 -7.53
N SER A 132 -0.60 -10.18 -7.33
CA SER A 132 -1.73 -9.30 -7.64
C SER A 132 -2.56 -9.02 -6.39
N MET A 133 -3.08 -7.80 -6.27
CA MET A 133 -4.02 -7.47 -5.20
C MET A 133 -5.38 -8.09 -5.48
N SER A 134 -6.11 -8.43 -4.42
CA SER A 134 -7.48 -8.94 -4.49
C SER A 134 -8.36 -8.23 -3.49
N LYS A 135 -9.68 -8.28 -3.70
CA LYS A 135 -10.70 -7.88 -2.70
C LYS A 135 -10.38 -8.34 -1.28
N SER A 136 -9.90 -9.59 -1.14
CA SER A 136 -9.58 -10.16 0.17
C SER A 136 -8.42 -9.45 0.87
N ASN A 137 -7.40 -9.02 0.12
CA ASN A 137 -6.29 -8.27 0.70
C ASN A 137 -6.77 -6.93 1.27
N PHE A 138 -7.64 -6.23 0.53
CA PHE A 138 -8.22 -4.96 0.98
C PHE A 138 -9.13 -5.13 2.18
N ALA A 139 -10.05 -6.11 2.13
CA ALA A 139 -10.98 -6.39 3.23
C ALA A 139 -10.24 -6.77 4.52
N ASN A 140 -9.22 -7.63 4.42
CA ASN A 140 -8.43 -8.07 5.58
C ASN A 140 -7.65 -6.90 6.20
N ALA A 141 -7.01 -6.05 5.38
CA ALA A 141 -6.30 -4.87 5.86
C ALA A 141 -7.25 -3.86 6.53
N ALA A 142 -8.42 -3.61 5.95
CA ALA A 142 -9.43 -2.72 6.54
C ALA A 142 -9.92 -3.25 7.89
N GLN A 143 -10.23 -4.56 7.97
CA GLN A 143 -10.66 -5.19 9.21
C GLN A 143 -9.56 -5.18 10.28
N TRP A 144 -8.31 -5.37 9.90
CA TRP A 144 -7.20 -5.28 10.82
C TRP A 144 -7.07 -3.85 11.39
N LEU A 145 -7.07 -2.82 10.53
CA LEU A 145 -7.00 -1.42 10.94
C LEU A 145 -8.15 -1.03 11.88
N LYS A 146 -9.39 -1.48 11.58
CA LYS A 146 -10.56 -1.27 12.45
C LYS A 146 -10.37 -1.85 13.86
N ARG A 147 -9.57 -2.90 14.01
CA ARG A 147 -9.28 -3.50 15.33
C ARG A 147 -8.07 -2.85 16.01
N SER A 148 -7.04 -2.49 15.25
CA SER A 148 -5.78 -2.01 15.81
C SER A 148 -5.81 -0.53 16.19
N ASP A 149 -6.49 0.30 15.39
CA ASP A 149 -6.45 1.75 15.57
C ASP A 149 -7.73 2.45 15.05
N PRO A 150 -8.93 2.09 15.57
CA PRO A 150 -10.21 2.52 14.98
C PRO A 150 -10.47 4.02 14.99
N ASN A 151 -9.80 4.79 15.87
CA ASN A 151 -10.10 6.20 16.12
C ASN A 151 -9.02 7.15 15.60
N ASN A 152 -7.89 6.64 15.08
CA ASN A 152 -6.91 7.48 14.42
C ASN A 152 -7.47 7.98 13.07
N PHE A 153 -7.39 9.29 12.82
CA PHE A 153 -7.90 9.91 11.60
C PHE A 153 -7.30 9.32 10.32
N GLY A 154 -5.98 9.07 10.33
CA GLY A 154 -5.28 8.41 9.24
C GLY A 154 -5.77 6.99 9.04
N ALA A 155 -5.96 6.23 10.12
CA ALA A 155 -6.53 4.88 10.06
C ALA A 155 -7.93 4.87 9.45
N VAL A 156 -8.82 5.77 9.89
CA VAL A 156 -10.18 5.93 9.34
C VAL A 156 -10.15 6.19 7.84
N THR A 157 -9.26 7.08 7.38
CA THR A 157 -9.09 7.39 5.96
C THR A 157 -8.63 6.16 5.16
N LEU A 158 -7.66 5.41 5.68
CA LEU A 158 -7.20 4.19 5.02
C LEU A 158 -8.27 3.09 5.03
N ILE A 159 -9.01 2.94 6.13
CA ILE A 159 -10.12 1.98 6.26
C ILE A 159 -11.19 2.23 5.19
N ASP A 160 -11.58 3.48 4.98
CA ASP A 160 -12.58 3.85 3.97
C ASP A 160 -12.09 3.49 2.56
N ALA A 161 -10.86 3.91 2.22
CA ALA A 161 -10.27 3.62 0.93
C ALA A 161 -10.12 2.11 0.65
N LEU A 162 -9.72 1.33 1.65
CA LEU A 162 -9.61 -0.13 1.56
C LEU A 162 -10.99 -0.79 1.42
N THR A 163 -11.99 -0.31 2.17
CA THR A 163 -13.36 -0.84 2.09
C THR A 163 -13.96 -0.58 0.70
N LYS A 164 -13.75 0.61 0.15
CA LYS A 164 -14.16 0.95 -1.22
C LYS A 164 -13.46 0.05 -2.24
N ALA A 165 -12.15 -0.12 -2.14
CA ALA A 165 -11.38 -0.99 -3.05
C ALA A 165 -11.85 -2.44 -3.01
N ALA A 166 -12.27 -2.95 -1.84
CA ALA A 166 -12.81 -4.30 -1.71
C ALA A 166 -14.17 -4.50 -2.42
N SER A 167 -14.90 -3.42 -2.72
CA SER A 167 -16.25 -3.44 -3.32
C SER A 167 -16.30 -3.23 -4.82
N THR A 168 -15.22 -2.76 -5.46
CA THR A 168 -15.23 -2.25 -6.85
C THR A 168 -14.69 -3.22 -7.92
N GLU A 169 -14.25 -4.42 -7.54
CA GLU A 169 -13.86 -5.48 -8.49
C GLU A 169 -15.02 -6.40 -8.86
#